data_AF-N4X165-F1
#
_entry.id   AF-N4X165-F1
#
_cell.length_a   1.000
_cell.length_b   1.000
_cell.length_c   1.000
_cell.angle_alpha   90.00
_cell.angle_beta   90.00
_cell.angle_gamma   90.00
#
_symmetry.space_group_name_H-M   'P 1'
#
loop_
_entity.id
_entity.type
_entity.pdbx_description
1 polymer ?
#
loop_
_entity_poly.entity_id
_entity_poly.type
_entity_poly.pdbx_seq_one_letter_code
_entity_poly.pdbx_strand_id
1 'polypeptide(L)'
;MNSAMRKLSRGRPLEVNNIDHIIRCCGGMTIAIEMEPHYMQKSKQPKDMVQYIDFLNRRNGELRFELTFYRECYRHAEKFKEKIDRISQDLLQACILGLLDGIAFDEIRDLSNAVSDAVDQFSHDQEQAFEAFIAPYRASKSPKKTTMSMDGWI
;
A
#
# COMPACT_ATOMS: atom_id res chain seq x y z
N MET A 1 -21.97 -23.43 38.18
CA MET A 1 -20.76 -23.27 37.34
C MET A 1 -21.20 -22.72 35.99
N ASN A 2 -21.10 -21.41 35.77
CA ASN A 2 -21.56 -20.75 34.54
C ASN A 2 -20.42 -20.73 33.51
N SER A 3 -20.49 -21.60 32.52
CA SER A 3 -19.65 -21.55 31.31
C SER A 3 -20.19 -20.50 30.36
N ALA A 4 -19.83 -19.23 30.58
CA ALA A 4 -20.03 -18.19 29.58
C ALA A 4 -19.02 -18.42 28.44
N MET A 5 -19.41 -19.22 27.44
CA MET A 5 -18.72 -19.23 26.16
C MET A 5 -18.84 -17.82 25.55
N ARG A 6 -17.78 -17.03 25.69
CA ARG A 6 -17.62 -15.80 24.91
C ARG A 6 -17.78 -16.20 23.45
N LYS A 7 -18.87 -15.75 22.79
CA LYS A 7 -18.98 -15.78 21.33
C LYS A 7 -17.80 -14.97 20.80
N LEU A 8 -16.74 -15.65 20.38
CA LEU A 8 -15.68 -15.05 19.58
C LEU A 8 -16.38 -14.36 18.41
N SER A 9 -16.18 -13.05 18.28
CA SER A 9 -16.66 -12.31 17.13
C SER A 9 -16.19 -13.05 15.89
N ARG A 10 -17.12 -13.46 15.01
CA ARG A 10 -16.73 -13.99 13.70
C ARG A 10 -15.95 -12.87 13.02
N GLY A 11 -14.63 -13.06 12.90
CA GLY A 11 -13.76 -12.10 12.25
C GLY A 11 -14.30 -11.83 10.84
N ARG A 12 -14.63 -10.57 10.56
CA ARG A 12 -14.93 -10.14 9.19
C ARG A 12 -13.64 -10.27 8.37
N PRO A 13 -13.71 -10.74 7.11
CA PRO A 13 -12.60 -10.59 6.17
C PRO A 13 -12.10 -9.14 6.17
N LEU A 14 -10.80 -8.96 5.91
CA LEU A 14 -10.23 -7.64 5.72
C LEU A 14 -10.94 -6.95 4.55
N GLU A 15 -11.18 -5.65 4.68
CA GLU A 15 -11.81 -4.88 3.61
C GLU A 15 -10.84 -4.71 2.45
N VAL A 16 -11.32 -5.04 1.25
CA VAL A 16 -10.57 -4.93 0.00
C VAL A 16 -10.56 -3.47 -0.42
N ASN A 17 -9.38 -2.92 -0.67
CA ASN A 17 -9.20 -1.55 -1.15
C ASN A 17 -8.91 -1.51 -2.68
N ASN A 18 -8.71 -0.31 -3.23
CA ASN A 18 -8.42 -0.14 -4.65
C ASN A 18 -7.08 -0.77 -5.07
N ILE A 19 -6.09 -0.82 -4.16
CA ILE A 19 -4.77 -1.44 -4.40
C ILE A 19 -4.94 -2.94 -4.58
N ASP A 20 -5.72 -3.58 -3.72
CA ASP A 20 -6.07 -5.00 -3.80
C ASP A 20 -6.73 -5.31 -5.15
N HIS A 21 -7.65 -4.45 -5.60
CA HIS A 21 -8.28 -4.62 -6.92
C HIS A 21 -7.25 -4.58 -8.06
N ILE A 22 -6.32 -3.62 -8.05
CA ILE A 22 -5.29 -3.49 -9.10
C ILE A 22 -4.34 -4.70 -9.09
N ILE A 23 -3.95 -5.17 -7.92
CA ILE A 23 -3.08 -6.35 -7.76
C ILE A 23 -3.81 -7.60 -8.23
N ARG A 24 -5.08 -7.77 -7.85
CA ARG A 24 -5.94 -8.85 -8.35
C ARG A 24 -6.04 -8.82 -9.88
N CYS A 25 -6.26 -7.64 -10.46
CA CYS A 25 -6.26 -7.46 -11.90
C CYS A 25 -4.93 -7.86 -12.52
N CYS A 26 -3.80 -7.69 -11.83
CA CYS A 26 -2.48 -8.14 -12.28
C CYS A 26 -2.20 -9.62 -11.99
N GLY A 27 -3.15 -10.39 -11.45
CA GLY A 27 -2.97 -11.79 -11.07
C GLY A 27 -2.19 -12.00 -9.77
N GLY A 28 -1.93 -10.91 -9.03
CA GLY A 28 -1.35 -10.97 -7.70
C GLY A 28 -2.38 -11.24 -6.61
N MET A 29 -1.89 -11.45 -5.38
CA MET A 29 -2.72 -11.77 -4.22
C MET A 29 -2.20 -11.05 -2.98
N THR A 30 -3.01 -10.17 -2.41
CA THR A 30 -2.77 -9.50 -1.13
C THR A 30 -3.40 -10.28 0.01
N ILE A 31 -3.09 -9.91 1.25
CA ILE A 31 -3.69 -10.52 2.43
C ILE A 31 -5.20 -10.30 2.49
N ALA A 32 -5.70 -9.14 2.04
CA ALA A 32 -7.14 -8.86 2.03
C ALA A 32 -7.90 -9.79 1.08
N ILE A 33 -7.32 -10.05 -0.11
CA ILE A 33 -7.87 -11.01 -1.08
C ILE A 33 -7.85 -12.45 -0.52
N GLU A 34 -6.77 -12.85 0.15
CA GLU A 34 -6.64 -14.20 0.71
C GLU A 34 -7.61 -14.47 1.86
N MET A 35 -7.91 -13.43 2.65
CA MET A 35 -8.86 -13.51 3.76
C MET A 35 -10.33 -13.55 3.29
N GLU A 36 -10.60 -13.50 1.99
CA GLU A 36 -11.94 -13.76 1.48
C GLU A 36 -12.35 -15.22 1.72
N PRO A 37 -13.63 -15.48 2.07
CA PRO A 37 -14.09 -16.81 2.48
C PRO A 37 -13.75 -17.94 1.50
N HIS A 38 -13.77 -17.66 0.19
CA HIS A 38 -13.50 -18.64 -0.85
C HIS A 38 -12.03 -19.10 -0.86
N TYR A 39 -11.08 -18.21 -0.60
CA TYR A 39 -9.66 -18.57 -0.54
C TYR A 39 -9.30 -19.24 0.79
N MET A 40 -9.87 -18.77 1.90
CA MET A 40 -9.72 -19.41 3.21
C MET A 40 -10.26 -20.84 3.27
N GLN A 41 -11.25 -21.19 2.45
CA GLN A 41 -11.72 -22.57 2.36
C GLN A 41 -10.75 -23.46 1.57
N LYS A 42 -10.13 -22.94 0.51
CA LYS A 42 -9.14 -23.66 -0.30
C LYS A 42 -7.86 -23.97 0.48
N SER A 43 -7.47 -23.12 1.43
CA SER A 43 -6.29 -23.35 2.28
C SER A 43 -6.43 -24.53 3.25
N LYS A 44 -7.66 -25.00 3.50
CA LYS A 44 -7.96 -26.15 4.39
C LYS A 44 -7.87 -27.50 3.69
N GLN A 45 -7.66 -27.53 2.37
CA GLN A 45 -7.54 -28.78 1.63
C GLN A 45 -6.22 -29.49 1.96
N PRO A 46 -6.23 -30.83 2.08
CA PRO A 46 -5.00 -31.58 2.33
C PRO A 46 -4.03 -31.40 1.17
N LYS A 47 -2.75 -31.16 1.49
CA LYS A 47 -1.67 -30.93 0.54
C LYS A 47 -0.50 -31.86 0.83
N ASP A 48 0.21 -32.26 -0.21
CA ASP A 48 1.51 -32.89 -0.08
C ASP A 48 2.47 -31.96 0.69
N MET A 49 3.28 -32.53 1.59
CA MET A 49 4.11 -31.75 2.52
C MET A 49 5.16 -30.90 1.81
N VAL A 50 5.80 -31.43 0.77
CA VAL A 50 6.85 -30.71 0.01
C VAL A 50 6.21 -29.55 -0.75
N GLN A 51 5.10 -29.82 -1.45
CA GLN A 51 4.34 -28.78 -2.15
C GLN A 51 3.81 -27.70 -1.20
N TYR A 52 3.46 -28.07 0.03
CA TYR A 52 2.99 -27.12 1.04
C TYR A 52 4.11 -26.20 1.54
N ILE A 53 5.33 -26.73 1.75
CA ILE A 53 6.50 -25.92 2.12
C ILE A 53 6.82 -24.90 1.03
N ASP A 54 6.84 -25.32 -0.24
CA ASP A 54 7.10 -24.42 -1.37
C ASP A 54 6.04 -23.32 -1.48
N PHE A 55 4.77 -23.69 -1.30
CA PHE A 55 3.67 -22.73 -1.24
C PHE A 55 3.86 -21.71 -0.11
N LEU A 56 4.18 -22.15 1.11
CA LEU A 56 4.40 -21.27 2.25
C LEU A 56 5.59 -20.34 2.05
N ASN A 57 6.68 -20.83 1.45
CA ASN A 57 7.86 -20.01 1.15
C ASN A 57 7.54 -18.91 0.14
N ARG A 58 6.82 -19.24 -0.93
CA ARG A 58 6.33 -18.24 -1.90
C ARG A 58 5.43 -17.22 -1.20
N ARG A 59 4.49 -17.68 -0.38
CA ARG A 59 3.55 -16.80 0.33
C ARG A 59 4.24 -15.88 1.32
N ASN A 60 5.22 -16.38 2.07
CA ASN A 60 6.05 -15.56 2.94
C ASN A 60 6.80 -14.47 2.17
N GLY A 61 7.24 -14.76 0.94
CA GLY A 61 7.83 -13.76 0.05
C GLY A 61 6.82 -12.65 -0.33
N GLU A 62 5.63 -13.04 -0.78
CA GLU A 62 4.54 -12.11 -1.13
C GLU A 62 4.13 -11.23 0.06
N LEU A 63 3.95 -11.82 1.25
CA LEU A 63 3.60 -11.09 2.47
C LEU A 63 4.69 -10.11 2.90
N ARG A 64 5.97 -10.50 2.81
CA ARG A 64 7.08 -9.58 3.11
C ARG A 64 7.09 -8.39 2.15
N PHE A 65 6.76 -8.63 0.88
CA PHE A 65 6.72 -7.60 -0.13
C PHE A 65 5.57 -6.60 0.12
N GLU A 66 4.37 -7.11 0.39
CA GLU A 66 3.20 -6.31 0.79
C GLU A 66 3.47 -5.50 2.08
N LEU A 67 4.11 -6.12 3.08
CA LEU A 67 4.47 -5.44 4.33
C LEU A 67 5.49 -4.30 4.09
N THR A 68 6.47 -4.51 3.21
CA THR A 68 7.44 -3.47 2.84
C THR A 68 6.74 -2.27 2.18
N PHE A 69 5.79 -2.52 1.27
CA PHE A 69 4.99 -1.46 0.67
C PHE A 69 4.26 -0.61 1.72
N TYR A 70 3.51 -1.25 2.63
CA TYR A 70 2.79 -0.51 3.66
C TYR A 70 3.71 0.26 4.61
N ARG A 71 4.90 -0.28 4.91
CA ARG A 71 5.92 0.43 5.71
C ARG A 71 6.42 1.68 5.01
N GLU A 72 6.64 1.62 3.70
CA GLU A 72 7.04 2.79 2.91
C GLU A 72 5.93 3.84 2.87
N CYS A 73 4.68 3.44 2.60
CA CYS A 73 3.53 4.35 2.66
C CYS A 73 3.43 5.05 4.02
N TYR A 74 3.62 4.31 5.11
CA TYR A 74 3.64 4.87 6.46
C TYR A 74 4.79 5.85 6.66
N ARG A 75 5.99 5.52 6.17
CA ARG A 75 7.15 6.42 6.24
C ARG A 75 6.91 7.74 5.50
N HIS A 76 6.28 7.71 4.32
CA HIS A 76 5.90 8.91 3.60
C HIS A 76 4.84 9.72 4.38
N ALA A 77 3.89 9.04 5.03
CA ALA A 77 2.86 9.70 5.84
C ALA A 77 3.46 10.39 7.08
N GLU A 78 4.41 9.77 7.77
CA GLU A 78 5.11 10.39 8.91
C GLU A 78 5.91 11.62 8.47
N LYS A 79 6.65 11.54 7.35
CA LYS A 79 7.37 12.70 6.78
C LYS A 79 6.42 13.84 6.41
N PHE A 80 5.28 13.52 5.80
CA PHE A 80 4.26 14.49 5.45
C PHE A 80 3.67 15.15 6.70
N LYS A 81 3.33 14.37 7.73
CA LYS A 81 2.85 14.86 9.02
C LYS A 81 3.84 15.85 9.63
N GLU A 82 5.12 15.47 9.72
CA GLU A 82 6.18 16.37 10.24
C GLU A 82 6.29 17.68 9.45
N LYS A 83 6.15 17.61 8.11
CA LYS A 83 6.21 18.80 7.24
C LYS A 83 5.00 19.71 7.45
N ILE A 84 3.80 19.15 7.52
CA ILE A 84 2.57 19.90 7.77
C ILE A 84 2.56 20.51 9.18
N ASP A 85 3.03 19.78 10.18
CA ASP A 85 3.13 20.31 11.56
C ASP A 85 4.02 21.56 11.60
N ARG A 86 5.16 21.55 10.91
CA ARG A 86 6.05 22.73 10.81
C ARG A 86 5.39 23.89 10.08
N ILE A 87 4.85 23.65 8.87
CA ILE A 87 4.19 24.70 8.09
C ILE A 87 3.01 25.30 8.86
N SER A 88 2.27 24.48 9.61
CA SER A 88 1.14 24.94 10.42
C SER A 88 1.58 25.85 11.57
N GLN A 89 2.70 25.52 12.23
CA GLN A 89 3.29 26.37 13.27
C GLN A 89 3.78 27.70 12.69
N ASP A 90 4.51 27.65 11.58
CA ASP A 90 5.02 28.83 10.89
C ASP A 90 3.87 29.74 10.41
N LEU A 91 2.81 29.14 9.87
CA LEU A 91 1.62 29.87 9.41
C LEU A 91 0.87 30.52 10.57
N LEU A 92 0.72 29.83 11.70
CA LEU A 92 0.14 30.43 12.91
C LEU A 92 0.97 31.63 13.38
N GLN A 93 2.29 31.49 13.41
CA GLN A 93 3.19 32.57 13.80
C GLN A 93 3.10 33.75 12.84
N ALA A 94 3.11 33.51 11.52
CA ALA A 94 2.97 34.54 10.50
C ALA A 94 1.61 35.26 10.61
N CYS A 95 0.52 34.53 10.89
CA CYS A 95 -0.78 35.13 11.14
C CYS A 95 -0.79 36.04 12.37
N ILE A 96 -0.18 35.62 13.48
CA ILE A 96 -0.08 36.44 14.70
C ILE A 96 0.72 37.72 14.42
N LEU A 97 1.86 37.61 13.75
CA LEU A 97 2.69 38.77 13.40
C LEU A 97 1.99 39.71 12.41
N GLY A 98 1.34 39.16 11.37
CA GLY A 98 0.59 39.95 10.39
C GLY A 98 -0.57 40.74 11.00
N LEU A 99 -1.22 40.21 12.04
CA LEU A 99 -2.23 40.94 12.82
C LEU A 99 -1.65 42.09 13.66
N LEU A 100 -0.39 41.96 14.10
CA LEU A 100 0.28 42.92 14.97
C LEU A 100 0.99 44.03 14.19
N ASP A 101 1.58 43.73 13.03
CA ASP A 101 2.44 44.65 12.28
C ASP A 101 1.82 45.17 10.97
N GLY A 102 0.56 44.81 10.68
CA GLY A 102 -0.27 45.39 9.62
C GLY A 102 0.18 45.15 8.17
N ILE A 103 1.38 44.63 7.91
CA ILE A 103 1.93 44.49 6.54
C ILE A 103 2.89 43.29 6.47
N ALA A 104 2.38 42.09 6.14
CA ALA A 104 3.11 41.05 5.39
C ALA A 104 2.22 39.80 5.16
N PHE A 105 1.19 39.92 4.31
CA PHE A 105 0.39 38.76 3.89
C PHE A 105 1.11 37.87 2.85
N ASP A 106 2.24 38.33 2.31
CA ASP A 106 3.03 37.56 1.34
C ASP A 106 3.61 36.28 1.99
N GLU A 107 4.09 36.34 3.24
CA GLU A 107 4.57 35.16 3.96
C GLU A 107 3.45 34.14 4.22
N ILE A 108 2.25 34.62 4.57
CA ILE A 108 1.07 33.77 4.77
C ILE A 108 0.69 33.07 3.45
N ARG A 109 0.73 33.80 2.32
CA ARG A 109 0.48 33.24 1.00
C ARG A 109 1.52 32.17 0.65
N ASP A 110 2.80 32.45 0.88
CA ASP A 110 3.88 31.54 0.54
C ASP A 110 3.82 30.26 1.40
N LEU A 111 3.53 30.38 2.71
CA LEU A 111 3.30 29.24 3.59
C LEU A 111 2.04 28.45 3.21
N SER A 112 0.98 29.12 2.75
CA SER A 112 -0.22 28.45 2.25
C SER A 112 0.08 27.63 0.98
N ASN A 113 0.90 28.17 0.07
CA ASN A 113 1.36 27.42 -1.11
C ASN A 113 2.24 26.23 -0.71
N ALA A 114 3.08 26.39 0.31
CA ALA A 114 3.92 25.29 0.81
C ALA A 114 3.10 24.11 1.36
N VAL A 115 1.88 24.34 1.86
CA VAL A 115 0.94 23.25 2.22
C VAL A 115 0.55 22.45 0.98
N SER A 116 0.16 23.13 -0.10
CA SER A 116 -0.19 22.50 -1.37
C SER A 116 0.99 21.69 -1.91
N ASP A 117 2.19 22.27 -1.92
CA ASP A 117 3.42 21.58 -2.36
C ASP A 117 3.74 20.36 -1.48
N ALA A 118 3.45 20.42 -0.18
CA ALA A 118 3.62 19.28 0.72
C ALA A 118 2.65 18.14 0.40
N VAL A 119 1.40 18.47 0.06
CA VAL A 119 0.39 17.48 -0.36
C VAL A 119 0.77 16.85 -1.70
N ASP A 120 1.18 17.67 -2.66
CA ASP A 120 1.59 17.18 -3.99
C ASP A 120 2.82 16.27 -3.90
N GLN A 121 3.82 16.65 -3.09
CA GLN A 121 4.98 15.79 -2.85
C GLN A 121 4.60 14.48 -2.17
N PHE A 122 3.69 14.52 -1.18
CA PHE A 122 3.21 13.31 -0.52
C PHE A 122 2.47 12.38 -1.49
N SER A 123 1.60 12.94 -2.33
CA SER A 123 0.90 12.20 -3.38
C SER A 123 1.88 11.54 -4.35
N HIS A 124 2.89 12.29 -4.79
CA HIS A 124 3.92 11.79 -5.69
C HIS A 124 4.74 10.65 -5.07
N ASP A 125 5.16 10.80 -3.82
CA ASP A 125 5.89 9.79 -3.06
C ASP A 125 5.07 8.49 -2.91
N GLN A 126 3.77 8.61 -2.59
CA GLN A 126 2.87 7.45 -2.48
C GLN A 126 2.70 6.75 -3.83
N GLU A 127 2.54 7.51 -4.91
CA GLU A 127 2.42 6.95 -6.26
C GLU A 127 3.69 6.21 -6.68
N GLN A 128 4.88 6.75 -6.37
CA GLN A 128 6.15 6.06 -6.63
C GLN A 128 6.27 4.75 -5.86
N ALA A 129 5.93 4.76 -4.56
CA ALA A 129 5.94 3.56 -3.73
C ALA A 129 4.94 2.51 -4.26
N PHE A 130 3.78 2.98 -4.72
CA PHE A 130 2.77 2.14 -5.33
C PHE A 130 3.26 1.50 -6.63
N GLU A 131 3.74 2.29 -7.59
CA GLU A 131 4.26 1.79 -8.86
C GLU A 131 5.40 0.78 -8.68
N ALA A 132 6.31 1.01 -7.71
CA ALA A 132 7.34 0.06 -7.34
C ALA A 132 6.77 -1.26 -6.79
N PHE A 133 5.70 -1.19 -6.01
CA PHE A 133 5.01 -2.36 -5.48
C PHE A 133 4.28 -3.17 -6.56
N ILE A 134 3.64 -2.52 -7.54
CA ILE A 134 2.91 -3.24 -8.59
C ILE A 134 3.79 -3.75 -9.73
N ALA A 135 4.98 -3.17 -9.92
CA ALA A 135 5.88 -3.50 -11.03
C ALA A 135 6.13 -5.01 -11.22
N PRO A 136 6.40 -5.82 -10.16
CA PRO A 136 6.59 -7.26 -10.32
C PRO A 136 5.34 -7.99 -10.81
N TYR A 137 4.16 -7.57 -10.35
CA TYR A 137 2.89 -8.16 -10.77
C TYR A 137 2.59 -7.82 -12.23
N ARG A 138 2.87 -6.59 -12.67
CA ARG A 138 2.73 -6.19 -14.09
C ARG A 138 3.72 -6.94 -15.00
N ALA A 139 4.97 -7.11 -14.57
CA ALA A 139 5.99 -7.84 -15.34
C ALA A 139 5.59 -9.31 -15.59
N SER A 140 4.96 -9.96 -14.60
CA SER A 140 4.50 -11.35 -14.69
C SER A 140 3.39 -11.57 -15.73
N LYS A 141 2.66 -10.51 -16.11
CA LYS A 141 1.63 -10.51 -17.15
C LYS A 141 2.15 -10.29 -18.57
N SER A 142 3.41 -9.87 -18.74
CA SER A 142 3.97 -9.72 -20.08
C SER A 142 4.00 -11.09 -20.77
N PRO A 143 3.40 -11.24 -21.97
CA PRO A 143 3.50 -12.50 -22.68
C PRO A 143 4.98 -12.75 -22.96
N LYS A 144 5.50 -13.90 -22.51
CA LYS A 144 6.77 -14.41 -23.02
C LYS A 144 6.62 -14.42 -24.54
N LYS A 145 7.39 -13.59 -25.26
CA LYS A 145 7.56 -13.77 -26.70
C LYS A 145 8.20 -15.15 -26.87
N THR A 146 7.37 -16.17 -27.04
CA THR A 146 7.82 -17.46 -27.53
C THR A 146 8.26 -17.21 -28.96
N THR A 147 9.53 -16.87 -29.14
CA THR A 147 10.20 -17.08 -30.43
C THR A 147 10.13 -18.57 -30.70
N MET A 148 9.08 -19.00 -31.41
CA MET A 148 9.06 -20.31 -32.04
C MET A 148 10.22 -20.32 -33.03
N SER A 149 11.26 -21.08 -32.69
CA SER A 149 12.32 -21.43 -33.62
C SER A 149 11.68 -22.25 -34.73
N MET A 150 11.57 -21.68 -35.94
CA MET A 150 11.09 -22.34 -37.15
C MET A 150 12.21 -23.14 -37.84
N ASP A 151 13.09 -23.78 -37.08
CA ASP A 151 14.12 -24.66 -37.64
C ASP A 151 13.91 -26.07 -37.12
N GLY A 152 13.38 -26.92 -38.00
CA GLY A 152 13.27 -28.36 -37.75
C GLY A 152 12.18 -29.08 -38.53
N TRP A 153 12.21 -29.02 -39.86
CA TRP A 153 11.64 -30.08 -40.70
C TRP A 153 12.78 -30.74 -41.47
N ILE A 154 13.21 -31.92 -41.03
CA ILE A 154 13.72 -33.01 -41.88
C ILE A 154 13.19 -34.31 -41.29
#